data_AF-A0A7V2JTT2-F1
#
_entry.id   AF-A0A7V2JTT2-F1
#
_cell.length_a   1.000
_cell.length_b   1.000
_cell.length_c   1.000
_cell.angle_alpha   90.00
_cell.angle_beta   90.00
_cell.angle_gamma   90.00
#
_symmetry.space_group_name_H-M   'P 1'
#
loop_
_entity.id
_entity.type
_entity.pdbx_description
1 polymer ?
#
loop_
_entity_poly.entity_id
_entity_poly.type
_entity_poly.pdbx_seq_one_letter_code
_entity_poly.pdbx_strand_id
1 'polypeptide(L)' 'MLVLKHAALSDVGRNRELNEDNYLVKGNVFAVADGMGGHLAGEVASNIALKSVARNLKKIKPAAEQIKKAFK' A
#
# COMPACT_ATOMS: atom_id res chain seq x y z
N MET A 1 -19.97 11.05 -9.21
CA MET A 1 -19.09 10.25 -8.31
C MET A 1 -17.98 9.68 -9.18
N LEU A 2 -16.71 10.00 -8.90
CA LEU A 2 -15.58 9.48 -9.67
C LEU A 2 -15.30 8.04 -9.21
N VAL A 3 -15.24 7.09 -10.13
CA VAL A 3 -14.88 5.69 -9.84
C VAL A 3 -13.60 5.37 -10.60
N LEU A 4 -12.56 4.97 -9.87
CA LEU A 4 -11.32 4.49 -10.46
C LEU A 4 -11.45 3.00 -10.71
N LYS A 5 -11.39 2.56 -11.96
CA LYS A 5 -11.22 1.14 -12.29
C LYS A 5 -9.80 0.74 -11.96
N HIS A 6 -9.63 -0.31 -11.16
CA HIS A 6 -8.33 -0.77 -10.69
C HIS A 6 -8.28 -2.30 -10.68
N ALA A 7 -7.06 -2.84 -10.69
CA ALA A 7 -6.76 -4.26 -10.46
C ALA A 7 -5.53 -4.36 -9.55
N ALA A 8 -5.40 -5.47 -8.84
CA ALA A 8 -4.23 -5.76 -8.03
C ALA A 8 -3.87 -7.24 -8.19
N LEU A 9 -2.58 -7.50 -8.33
CA LEU A 9 -1.99 -8.83 -8.46
C LEU A 9 -0.60 -8.78 -7.82
N SER A 10 -0.19 -9.85 -7.17
CA SER A 10 1.16 -10.03 -6.64
C SER A 10 1.63 -11.44 -6.92
N ASP A 11 2.92 -11.62 -7.17
CA ASP A 11 3.54 -12.90 -7.54
C ASP A 11 4.88 -13.04 -6.81
N VAL A 12 5.19 -14.25 -6.34
CA VAL A 12 6.44 -14.52 -5.61
C VAL A 12 7.68 -14.48 -6.51
N GLY A 13 7.48 -14.67 -7.82
CA GLY A 13 8.53 -14.84 -8.81
C GLY A 13 9.10 -16.26 -8.80
N ARG A 14 10.32 -16.40 -9.33
CA ARG A 14 10.92 -17.73 -9.59
C ARG A 14 11.94 -18.18 -8.55
N ASN A 15 12.41 -17.27 -7.71
CA ASN A 15 13.59 -17.48 -6.87
C ASN A 15 13.32 -17.38 -5.37
N ARG A 16 12.28 -16.66 -4.95
CA ARG A 16 11.90 -16.55 -3.54
C ARG A 16 10.98 -17.71 -3.16
N GLU A 17 11.10 -18.18 -1.93
CA GLU A 17 10.18 -19.18 -1.37
C GLU A 17 8.83 -18.54 -0.97
N LEU A 18 8.87 -17.27 -0.56
CA LEU A 18 7.73 -16.55 -0.01
C LEU A 18 7.60 -15.16 -0.64
N ASN A 19 6.36 -14.74 -0.82
CA ASN A 19 6.04 -13.40 -1.27
C ASN A 19 5.86 -12.48 -0.08
N GLU A 20 6.76 -11.51 0.08
CA GLU A 20 6.72 -10.54 1.18
C GLU A 20 6.01 -9.24 0.77
N ASP A 21 5.48 -9.16 -0.44
CA ASP A 21 4.76 -8.01 -0.97
C ASP A 21 3.30 -8.05 -0.51
N ASN A 22 2.76 -6.90 -0.13
CA ASN A 22 1.33 -6.73 0.13
C ASN A 22 0.79 -5.46 -0.56
N TYR A 23 -0.52 -5.41 -0.77
CA TYR A 23 -1.21 -4.23 -1.31
C TYR A 23 -2.50 -3.89 -0.54
N LEU A 24 -2.92 -2.62 -0.62
CA LEU A 24 -4.14 -2.09 -0.04
C LEU A 24 -4.92 -1.33 -1.11
N VAL A 25 -6.20 -1.67 -1.26
CA VAL A 25 -7.15 -0.87 -2.03
C VAL A 25 -8.32 -0.48 -1.13
N LYS A 26 -8.49 0.82 -0.86
CA LYS A 26 -9.54 1.32 0.03
C LYS A 26 -9.99 2.72 -0.39
N GLY A 27 -11.19 2.80 -0.96
CA GLY A 27 -11.76 4.06 -1.46
C GLY A 27 -10.92 4.63 -2.59
N ASN A 28 -10.40 5.84 -2.41
CA ASN A 28 -9.50 6.52 -3.35
C ASN A 28 -8.01 6.36 -2.99
N VAL A 29 -7.67 5.44 -2.08
CA VAL A 29 -6.30 5.17 -1.65
C VAL A 29 -5.87 3.79 -2.11
N PHE A 30 -4.71 3.75 -2.76
CA PHE A 30 -4.03 2.57 -3.24
C PHE A 30 -2.62 2.59 -2.67
N ALA A 31 -2.15 1.48 -2.11
CA ALA A 31 -0.80 1.37 -1.57
C ALA A 31 -0.23 -0.02 -1.81
N VAL A 32 1.09 -0.09 -1.96
CA VAL A 32 1.87 -1.32 -2.03
C VAL A 32 2.96 -1.24 -0.97
N ALA A 33 3.35 -2.37 -0.41
CA ALA A 33 4.44 -2.49 0.54
C ALA A 33 5.25 -3.74 0.22
N ASP A 34 6.53 -3.55 -0.08
CA ASP A 34 7.52 -4.62 -0.21
C ASP A 34 8.13 -4.88 1.17
N GLY A 35 7.95 -6.10 1.66
CA GLY A 35 8.40 -6.54 2.96
C GLY A 35 9.81 -7.10 2.91
N MET A 36 10.62 -6.81 3.92
CA MET A 36 11.92 -7.45 4.09
C MET A 36 12.07 -7.99 5.52
N GLY A 37 12.68 -9.16 5.63
CA GLY A 37 13.01 -9.79 6.90
C GLY A 37 12.90 -11.30 6.75
N GLY A 38 14.05 -11.98 6.71
CA GLY A 38 14.12 -13.40 6.38
C GLY A 38 13.13 -14.31 7.12
N HIS A 39 12.87 -15.49 6.57
CA HIS A 39 11.72 -16.34 6.89
C HIS A 39 10.38 -15.63 6.60
N LEU A 40 9.60 -15.34 7.63
CA LEU A 40 8.23 -14.79 7.54
C LEU A 40 8.16 -13.31 7.99
N ALA A 41 9.30 -12.70 8.36
CA ALA A 41 9.28 -11.37 8.97
C ALA A 41 8.95 -10.26 7.95
N GLY A 42 9.32 -10.40 6.67
CA GLY A 42 8.97 -9.41 5.64
C GLY A 42 7.48 -9.40 5.32
N GLU A 43 6.82 -10.56 5.24
CA GLU A 43 5.35 -10.63 5.08
C GLU A 43 4.64 -9.90 6.23
N VAL A 44 5.10 -10.13 7.46
CA VAL A 44 4.56 -9.45 8.65
C VAL A 44 4.82 -7.95 8.57
N ALA A 45 6.02 -7.53 8.15
CA ALA A 45 6.38 -6.12 8.02
C ALA A 45 5.50 -5.39 7.00
N SER A 46 5.34 -5.92 5.78
CA SER A 46 4.52 -5.30 4.74
C SER A 46 3.04 -5.23 5.14
N ASN A 47 2.52 -6.26 5.81
CA ASN A 47 1.17 -6.27 6.35
C ASN A 47 0.98 -5.19 7.44
N ILE A 48 1.93 -5.05 8.37
CA ILE A 48 1.88 -4.02 9.42
C ILE A 48 1.92 -2.61 8.82
N ALA A 49 2.73 -2.40 7.78
CA ALA A 49 2.82 -1.12 7.08
C ALA A 49 1.44 -0.73 6.52
N LEU A 50 0.80 -1.62 5.77
CA LEU A 50 -0.49 -1.34 5.15
C LEU A 50 -1.64 -1.25 6.14
N LYS A 51 -1.65 -2.08 7.20
CA LYS A 51 -2.60 -1.92 8.31
C LYS A 51 -2.46 -0.54 8.97
N SER A 52 -1.25 -0.02 9.08
CA SER A 52 -0.99 1.30 9.64
C SER A 52 -1.48 2.42 8.70
N VAL A 53 -1.29 2.27 7.39
CA VAL A 53 -1.91 3.16 6.37
C VAL A 53 -3.43 3.13 6.50
N ALA A 54 -4.04 1.93 6.49
CA ALA A 54 -5.48 1.73 6.53
C ALA A 54 -6.14 2.34 7.79
N ARG A 55 -5.47 2.27 8.94
CA ARG A 55 -5.90 2.89 10.21
C ARG A 55 -5.85 4.42 10.16
N ASN A 56 -4.89 5.00 9.44
CA ASN A 56 -4.67 6.44 9.42
C ASN A 56 -5.28 7.15 8.20
N LEU A 57 -5.99 6.45 7.29
CA LEU A 57 -6.58 7.06 6.09
C LEU A 57 -7.46 8.28 6.37
N LYS A 58 -8.21 8.29 7.47
CA LYS A 58 -9.05 9.45 7.86
C LYS A 58 -8.24 10.72 8.15
N LYS A 59 -6.94 10.57 8.45
CA LYS A 59 -6.01 11.67 8.73
C LYS A 59 -5.25 12.11 7.47
N ILE A 60 -5.28 11.30 6.40
CA ILE A 60 -4.60 11.63 5.15
C ILE A 60 -5.46 12.66 4.42
N LYS A 61 -4.98 13.90 4.37
CA LYS A 61 -5.62 14.94 3.58
C LYS A 61 -5.61 14.54 2.11
N PRO A 62 -6.69 14.79 1.35
CA PRO A 62 -6.73 14.50 -0.07
C PRO A 62 -5.48 15.05 -0.77
N ALA A 63 -4.86 14.25 -1.65
CA ALA A 63 -3.65 14.66 -2.37
C ALA A 63 -3.85 16.00 -3.11
N ALA A 64 -5.09 16.27 -3.58
CA ALA A 64 -5.45 17.54 -4.21
C ALA A 64 -5.20 18.76 -3.30
N GLU A 65 -5.40 18.66 -1.98
CA GLU A 65 -5.10 19.75 -1.05
C GLU A 65 -3.59 19.91 -0.82
N GLN A 66 -2.84 18.81 -0.81
CA GLN A 66 -1.39 18.83 -0.60
C GLN A 66 -0.66 19.37 -1.84
N ILE A 67 -1.08 18.94 -3.04
CA ILE A 67 -0.57 19.43 -4.33
C ILE A 67 -0.79 20.94 -4.44
N LYS A 68 -1.99 21.45 -4.12
CA LYS A 68 -2.28 22.90 -4.12
C LYS A 68 -1.37 23.70 -3.18
N LYS A 69 -0.86 23.07 -2.12
CA LYS A 69 0.00 23.71 -1.12
C LYS A 69 1.49 23.66 -1.51
N ALA A 70 1.90 22.69 -2.31
CA ALA A 70 3.28 22.55 -2.80
C ALA A 70 3.59 23.48 -3.99
N PHE A 71 2.55 23.88 -4.75
CA PHE A 71 2.67 24.79 -5.90
C PHE A 71 2.28 26.25 -5.56
N LYS A 72 2.23 26.60 -4.26
CA LYS A 72 1.93 27.95 -3.77
C LYS A 72 3.08 28.43 -2.91
#